data_AF-A0A1V5FLT0-F1
#
_entry.id   AF-A0A1V5FLT0-F1
#
_cell.length_a   1.000
_cell.length_b   1.000
_cell.length_c   1.000
_cell.angle_alpha   90.00
_cell.angle_beta   90.00
_cell.angle_gamma   90.00
#
_symmetry.space_group_name_H-M   'P 1'
#
loop_
_entity.id
_entity.type
_entity.pdbx_description
1 polymer ?
#
loop_
_entity_poly.entity_id
_entity_poly.type
_entity_poly.pdbx_seq_one_letter_code
_entity_poly.pdbx_strand_id
1 'polypeptide(L)'
;MTPAIEITGLSKRFRVAAARGPRRASAADPRRRPLNRRHDLFHALRQVSFTVAQGRTLGLVGPNGSGKSTLLKILGGVMQADAGTIRMTGRVGALLELGAGFHPDLSGIDNVYLNGALLGIPGREIDRLLPEIIRFAELERFMDLPVKHFSSGMTARLGFALAAQLAPDILLMDETFATGDARFQARALGRISEMKGQGRTMILVSHNLDMLLQLADEVLWLEQGAVRAIGPAREILVEYRERGHARLFGSDQMLARLGLEGVRIERVAWAEPAADVGATARVAPGGVLALRIALRHEGDHPARVRLELAWQRQRDGLVLGQTRCEVELEPGGATERTLVFRDWLLEEGHWNLAAAVAPAGEPRPVFYDRLLDAGQVEVQTPAPLELPAAARIPARWEVAEN
;
A
#
# COMPACT_ATOMS: atom_id res chain seq x y z
N MET A 1 11.74 24.12 3.10
CA MET A 1 12.18 23.15 2.08
C MET A 1 11.70 23.63 0.72
N THR A 2 12.49 23.47 -0.34
CA THR A 2 12.09 23.89 -1.70
C THR A 2 11.02 22.95 -2.24
N PRO A 3 9.87 23.45 -2.75
CA PRO A 3 8.84 22.61 -3.34
C PRO A 3 9.31 22.06 -4.70
N ALA A 4 9.22 20.75 -4.91
CA ALA A 4 9.43 20.14 -6.22
C ALA A 4 8.11 20.06 -7.01
N ILE A 5 6.98 19.89 -6.31
CA ILE A 5 5.63 19.87 -6.88
C ILE A 5 4.74 20.77 -6.03
N GLU A 6 4.01 21.70 -6.64
CA GLU A 6 3.02 22.56 -6.00
C GLU A 6 1.73 22.54 -6.83
N ILE A 7 0.62 22.16 -6.18
CA ILE A 7 -0.70 22.07 -6.79
C ILE A 7 -1.68 22.95 -6.02
N THR A 8 -2.46 23.76 -6.73
CA THR A 8 -3.45 24.65 -6.13
C THR A 8 -4.78 24.57 -6.88
N GLY A 9 -5.87 24.21 -6.17
CA GLY A 9 -7.24 24.26 -6.67
C GLY A 9 -7.56 23.32 -7.83
N LEU A 10 -6.78 22.24 -8.00
CA LEU A 10 -6.86 21.38 -9.18
C LEU A 10 -8.21 20.66 -9.28
N SER A 11 -8.88 20.80 -10.42
CA SER A 11 -10.21 20.21 -10.65
C SER A 11 -10.30 19.53 -12.01
N LYS A 12 -11.00 18.39 -12.08
CA LYS A 12 -11.24 17.65 -13.31
C LYS A 12 -12.64 17.05 -13.34
N ARG A 13 -13.36 17.29 -14.43
CA ARG A 13 -14.71 16.78 -14.71
C ARG A 13 -14.72 15.98 -16.00
N PHE A 14 -15.52 14.92 -16.01
CA PHE A 14 -15.83 14.13 -17.19
C PHE A 14 -17.32 14.18 -17.47
N ARG A 15 -17.68 14.22 -18.75
CA ARG A 15 -19.07 14.04 -19.16
C ARG A 15 -19.37 12.55 -19.15
N VAL A 16 -20.28 12.10 -18.28
CA VAL A 16 -20.77 10.73 -18.35
C VAL A 16 -21.78 10.67 -19.49
N ALA A 17 -21.45 9.93 -20.55
CA ALA A 17 -22.45 9.60 -21.55
C ALA A 17 -23.47 8.66 -20.89
N ALA A 18 -24.73 9.09 -20.80
CA ALA A 18 -25.82 8.20 -20.39
C ALA A 18 -25.73 6.92 -21.23
N ALA A 19 -25.73 5.77 -20.56
CA ALA A 19 -25.60 4.47 -21.19
C ALA A 19 -26.51 4.42 -22.42
N ARG A 20 -25.91 4.36 -23.61
CA ARG A 20 -26.67 4.03 -24.81
C ARG A 20 -27.12 2.58 -24.59
N GLY A 21 -28.39 2.41 -24.19
CA GLY A 21 -29.01 1.09 -24.18
C GLY A 21 -28.77 0.37 -25.51
N PRO A 22 -28.83 -0.98 -25.54
CA PRO A 22 -28.50 -1.75 -26.71
C PRO A 22 -29.23 -1.18 -27.94
N ARG A 23 -28.48 -0.89 -29.01
CA ARG A 23 -29.02 -0.45 -30.31
C ARG A 23 -29.78 -1.61 -30.98
N ARG A 24 -30.88 -2.03 -30.36
CA ARG A 24 -31.91 -2.91 -30.91
C ARG A 24 -33.26 -2.40 -30.43
N ALA A 25 -33.65 -1.22 -30.90
CA ALA A 25 -35.05 -0.80 -30.94
C ALA A 25 -35.19 0.24 -32.05
N SER A 26 -36.17 -0.03 -32.91
CA SER A 26 -36.55 0.63 -34.16
C SER A 26 -36.35 2.15 -34.24
N ALA A 27 -35.85 2.57 -35.39
CA ALA A 27 -36.02 3.92 -35.89
C ALA A 27 -37.50 4.15 -36.25
N ALA A 28 -38.36 4.44 -35.27
CA ALA A 28 -39.69 5.04 -35.47
C ALA A 28 -40.41 5.20 -34.12
N ASP A 29 -40.10 6.25 -33.35
CA ASP A 29 -41.08 6.77 -32.39
C ASP A 29 -40.95 8.30 -32.29
N PRO A 30 -41.80 9.07 -33.01
CA PRO A 30 -41.79 10.52 -33.00
C PRO A 30 -42.38 11.13 -31.72
N ARG A 31 -42.81 10.33 -30.73
CA ARG A 31 -43.44 10.81 -29.48
C ARG A 31 -42.48 10.87 -28.27
N ARG A 32 -41.20 10.54 -28.44
CA ARG A 32 -40.22 10.71 -27.35
C ARG A 32 -39.90 12.18 -27.15
N ARG A 33 -40.52 12.77 -26.11
CA ARG A 33 -40.16 14.09 -25.55
C ARG A 33 -38.64 14.21 -25.42
N PRO A 34 -38.04 15.39 -25.67
CA PRO A 34 -36.62 15.59 -25.45
C PRO A 34 -36.36 15.38 -23.95
N LEU A 35 -35.84 14.21 -23.59
CA LEU A 35 -35.33 13.93 -22.27
C LEU A 35 -34.29 15.00 -21.97
N ASN A 36 -34.60 15.82 -20.98
CA ASN A 36 -33.80 16.93 -20.49
C ASN A 36 -32.36 16.41 -20.25
N ARG A 37 -31.46 16.66 -21.22
CA ARG A 37 -30.07 16.16 -21.21
C ARG A 37 -29.25 16.96 -20.21
N ARG A 38 -29.55 16.80 -18.92
CA ARG A 38 -28.54 17.07 -17.90
C ARG A 38 -27.47 16.01 -18.08
N HIS A 39 -26.38 16.39 -18.73
CA HIS A 39 -25.16 15.60 -18.73
C HIS A 39 -24.69 15.51 -17.28
N ASP A 40 -24.80 14.33 -16.66
CA ASP A 40 -24.22 14.14 -15.33
C ASP A 40 -22.69 14.30 -15.47
N LEU A 41 -22.20 15.42 -14.96
CA LEU A 41 -20.78 15.71 -14.90
C LEU A 41 -20.21 14.92 -13.73
N PHE A 42 -19.35 13.95 -14.02
CA PHE A 42 -18.59 13.23 -13.00
C PHE A 42 -17.37 14.07 -12.63
N HIS A 43 -17.26 14.44 -11.35
CA HIS A 43 -16.10 15.17 -10.84
C HIS A 43 -15.04 14.19 -10.36
N ALA A 44 -14.00 13.98 -11.17
CA ALA A 44 -12.89 13.11 -10.81
C ALA A 44 -11.91 13.76 -9.82
N LEU A 45 -11.72 15.09 -9.92
CA LEU A 45 -10.95 15.89 -8.95
C LEU A 45 -11.69 17.18 -8.61
N ARG A 46 -11.64 17.58 -7.35
CA ARG A 46 -12.36 18.71 -6.76
C ARG A 46 -11.43 19.54 -5.89
N GLN A 47 -10.93 20.65 -6.43
CA GLN A 47 -10.12 21.64 -5.71
C GLN A 47 -8.92 21.04 -4.93
N VAL A 48 -8.24 20.06 -5.52
CA VAL A 48 -7.10 19.38 -4.92
C VAL A 48 -5.92 20.34 -4.82
N SER A 49 -5.38 20.50 -3.61
CA SER A 49 -4.20 21.35 -3.34
C SER A 49 -3.25 20.64 -2.39
N PHE A 50 -1.97 20.57 -2.74
CA PHE A 50 -0.90 20.02 -1.91
C PHE A 50 0.47 20.40 -2.47
N THR A 51 1.51 20.20 -1.66
CA THR A 51 2.90 20.44 -2.05
C THR A 51 3.74 19.21 -1.71
N VAL A 52 4.74 18.90 -2.54
CA VAL A 52 5.75 17.88 -2.28
C VAL A 52 7.11 18.55 -2.29
N ALA A 53 7.84 18.45 -1.17
CA ALA A 53 9.19 18.97 -1.08
C ALA A 53 10.19 18.14 -1.91
N GLN A 54 11.26 18.78 -2.38
CA GLN A 54 12.31 18.09 -3.13
C GLN A 54 12.91 16.94 -2.31
N GLY A 55 13.09 15.78 -2.97
CA GLY A 55 13.64 14.58 -2.36
C GLY A 55 12.71 13.88 -1.37
N ARG A 56 11.43 14.26 -1.34
CA ARG A 56 10.40 13.55 -0.57
C ARG A 56 9.59 12.63 -1.48
N THR A 57 9.12 11.55 -0.87
CA THR A 57 8.22 10.59 -1.49
C THR A 57 6.82 10.76 -0.92
N LEU A 58 5.86 11.09 -1.78
CA LEU A 58 4.44 11.16 -1.44
C LEU A 58 3.73 9.88 -1.88
N GLY A 59 3.17 9.13 -0.94
CA GLY A 59 2.25 8.04 -1.23
C GLY A 59 0.84 8.56 -1.51
N LEU A 60 0.11 7.93 -2.42
CA LEU A 60 -1.26 8.32 -2.76
C LEU A 60 -2.21 7.14 -2.55
N VAL A 61 -3.13 7.29 -1.59
CA VAL A 61 -4.12 6.28 -1.21
C VAL A 61 -5.55 6.79 -1.41
N GLY A 62 -6.49 5.85 -1.44
CA GLY A 62 -7.92 6.15 -1.63
C GLY A 62 -8.65 4.99 -2.30
N PRO A 63 -9.98 4.91 -2.14
CA PRO A 63 -10.79 3.87 -2.77
C PRO A 63 -10.75 3.96 -4.31
N ASN A 64 -11.26 2.92 -4.97
CA ASN A 64 -11.43 2.94 -6.42
C ASN A 64 -12.34 4.11 -6.83
N GLY A 65 -11.97 4.80 -7.91
CA GLY A 65 -12.68 6.00 -8.36
C GLY A 65 -12.43 7.26 -7.53
N SER A 66 -11.49 7.26 -6.57
CA SER A 66 -11.19 8.47 -5.77
C SER A 66 -10.46 9.58 -6.52
N GLY A 67 -9.95 9.31 -7.73
CA GLY A 67 -9.24 10.29 -8.56
C GLY A 67 -7.73 10.08 -8.71
N LYS A 68 -7.13 9.05 -8.06
CA LYS A 68 -5.67 8.79 -8.08
C LYS A 68 -5.05 8.77 -9.49
N SER A 69 -5.53 7.88 -10.36
CA SER A 69 -5.02 7.77 -11.73
C SER A 69 -5.33 9.02 -12.57
N THR A 70 -6.42 9.75 -12.26
CA THR A 70 -6.69 11.05 -12.93
C THR A 70 -5.66 12.10 -12.51
N LEU A 71 -5.34 12.20 -11.22
CA LEU A 71 -4.31 13.10 -10.71
C LEU A 71 -2.95 12.77 -11.33
N LEU A 72 -2.56 11.49 -11.34
CA LEU A 72 -1.30 11.05 -11.93
C LEU A 72 -1.22 11.37 -13.43
N LYS A 73 -2.29 11.11 -14.20
CA LYS A 73 -2.35 11.45 -15.64
C LYS A 73 -2.22 12.96 -15.89
N ILE A 74 -2.78 13.79 -15.02
CA ILE A 74 -2.61 15.24 -15.12
C ILE A 74 -1.17 15.65 -14.82
N LEU A 75 -0.59 15.11 -13.75
CA LEU A 75 0.80 15.41 -13.36
C LEU A 75 1.82 14.92 -14.39
N GLY A 76 1.56 13.77 -15.02
CA GLY A 76 2.38 13.24 -16.11
C GLY A 76 2.14 13.90 -17.46
N GLY A 77 1.27 14.91 -17.56
CA GLY A 77 1.00 15.63 -18.80
C GLY A 77 0.15 14.86 -19.84
N VAL A 78 -0.36 13.67 -19.49
CA VAL A 78 -1.22 12.85 -20.37
C VAL A 78 -2.58 13.53 -20.58
N MET A 79 -3.04 14.31 -19.61
CA MET A 79 -4.30 15.04 -19.72
C MET A 79 -4.27 16.41 -19.03
N GLN A 80 -5.07 17.35 -19.52
CA GLN A 80 -5.20 18.67 -18.92
C GLN A 80 -6.26 18.70 -17.82
N ALA A 81 -6.02 19.47 -16.77
CA ALA A 81 -7.03 19.81 -15.77
C ALA A 81 -8.04 20.82 -16.35
N ASP A 82 -9.22 20.92 -15.73
CA ASP A 82 -10.22 21.92 -16.15
C ASP A 82 -10.04 23.26 -15.42
N ALA A 83 -9.41 23.23 -14.24
CA ALA A 83 -9.09 24.40 -13.43
C ALA A 83 -7.96 24.08 -12.43
N GLY A 84 -7.34 25.13 -11.88
CA GLY A 84 -6.22 25.05 -10.93
C GLY A 84 -4.86 25.26 -11.59
N THR A 85 -3.81 25.26 -10.78
CA THR A 85 -2.43 25.47 -11.22
C THR A 85 -1.51 24.35 -10.74
N ILE A 86 -0.56 23.97 -11.59
CA ILE A 86 0.48 22.97 -11.30
C ILE A 86 1.83 23.63 -11.58
N ARG A 87 2.74 23.54 -10.61
CA ARG A 87 4.15 23.89 -10.77
C ARG A 87 5.00 22.69 -10.41
N MET A 88 5.89 22.30 -11.31
CA MET A 88 6.83 21.19 -11.11
C MET A 88 8.23 21.65 -11.53
N THR A 89 9.23 21.39 -10.69
CA THR A 89 10.61 21.81 -10.93
C THR A 89 11.47 20.60 -11.26
N GLY A 90 11.97 20.54 -12.49
CA GLY A 90 12.80 19.45 -13.02
C GLY A 90 12.08 18.57 -14.03
N ARG A 91 12.76 17.52 -14.49
CA ARG A 91 12.24 16.54 -15.43
C ARG A 91 11.31 15.56 -14.73
N VAL A 92 10.13 15.37 -15.29
CA VAL A 92 9.11 14.43 -14.80
C VAL A 92 9.20 13.14 -15.60
N GLY A 93 9.53 12.03 -14.94
CA GLY A 93 9.35 10.69 -15.49
C GLY A 93 8.06 10.09 -14.93
N ALA A 94 7.27 9.43 -15.78
CA ALA A 94 5.98 8.91 -15.36
C ALA A 94 5.79 7.47 -15.86
N LEU A 95 5.64 6.53 -14.92
CA LEU A 95 5.25 5.15 -15.16
C LEU A 95 3.74 5.02 -14.98
N LEU A 96 2.99 5.61 -15.91
CA LEU A 96 1.54 5.69 -15.88
C LEU A 96 0.96 4.72 -16.89
N GLU A 97 0.30 3.67 -16.44
CA GLU A 97 -0.25 2.61 -17.31
C GLU A 97 0.84 1.85 -18.08
N LEU A 98 0.72 0.53 -18.13
CA LEU A 98 1.74 -0.35 -18.73
C LEU A 98 2.02 0.04 -20.19
N GLY A 99 3.22 0.59 -20.43
CA GLY A 99 3.67 0.93 -21.77
C GLY A 99 3.07 2.19 -22.39
N ALA A 100 2.48 3.10 -21.60
CA ALA A 100 2.12 4.41 -22.14
C ALA A 100 3.37 5.11 -22.70
N GLY A 101 3.32 5.47 -23.98
CA GLY A 101 4.46 6.06 -24.70
C GLY A 101 5.22 5.08 -25.60
N PHE A 102 4.93 3.78 -25.55
CA PHE A 102 5.48 2.85 -26.53
C PHE A 102 4.66 2.81 -27.83
N HIS A 103 5.36 2.89 -28.95
CA HIS A 103 4.78 2.69 -30.27
C HIS A 103 4.80 1.19 -30.61
N PRO A 104 3.64 0.56 -30.88
CA PRO A 104 3.50 -0.88 -31.03
C PRO A 104 4.29 -1.47 -32.21
N ASP A 105 4.45 -0.70 -33.28
CA ASP A 105 5.19 -1.14 -34.48
C ASP A 105 6.70 -0.88 -34.42
N LEU A 106 7.18 -0.14 -33.41
CA LEU A 106 8.61 0.12 -33.23
C LEU A 106 9.26 -0.99 -32.39
N SER A 107 10.55 -1.24 -32.62
CA SER A 107 11.33 -2.17 -31.80
C SER A 107 11.41 -1.72 -30.35
N GLY A 108 11.82 -2.60 -29.43
CA GLY A 108 12.12 -2.21 -28.05
C GLY A 108 13.21 -1.13 -27.99
N ILE A 109 14.22 -1.21 -28.84
CA ILE A 109 15.31 -0.21 -28.91
C ILE A 109 14.77 1.14 -29.37
N ASP A 110 14.04 1.17 -30.48
CA ASP A 110 13.45 2.41 -31.02
C ASP A 110 12.50 3.06 -30.01
N ASN A 111 11.79 2.24 -29.24
CA ASN A 111 10.93 2.70 -28.17
C ASN A 111 11.69 3.34 -27.00
N VAL A 112 12.89 2.83 -26.67
CA VAL A 112 13.79 3.46 -25.69
C VAL A 112 14.24 4.84 -26.19
N TYR A 113 14.63 4.98 -27.46
CA TYR A 113 14.99 6.28 -28.04
C TYR A 113 13.81 7.24 -28.10
N LEU A 114 12.63 6.77 -28.53
CA LEU A 114 11.41 7.57 -28.60
C LEU A 114 11.06 8.17 -27.24
N ASN A 115 11.03 7.33 -26.19
CA ASN A 115 10.69 7.80 -24.86
C ASN A 115 11.80 8.67 -24.24
N GLY A 116 13.07 8.38 -24.53
CA GLY A 116 14.18 9.27 -24.20
C GLY A 116 14.02 10.67 -24.79
N ALA A 117 13.67 10.75 -26.09
CA ALA A 117 13.43 12.01 -26.79
C ALA A 117 12.23 12.78 -26.22
N LEU A 118 11.14 12.08 -25.88
CA LEU A 118 9.97 12.69 -25.22
C LEU A 118 10.31 13.33 -23.86
N LEU A 119 11.34 12.80 -23.18
CA LEU A 119 11.83 13.30 -21.89
C LEU A 119 12.97 14.33 -22.05
N GLY A 120 13.29 14.74 -23.28
CA GLY A 120 14.33 15.73 -23.58
C GLY A 120 15.75 15.19 -23.39
N ILE A 121 15.94 13.88 -23.49
CA ILE A 121 17.23 13.22 -23.29
C ILE A 121 17.93 13.07 -24.64
N PRO A 122 19.17 13.57 -24.80
CA PRO A 122 19.88 13.49 -26.06
C PRO A 122 20.25 12.03 -26.38
N GLY A 123 20.21 11.65 -27.66
CA GLY A 123 20.47 10.27 -28.11
C GLY A 123 21.79 9.68 -27.58
N ARG A 124 22.85 10.49 -27.52
CA ARG A 124 24.16 10.10 -26.95
C ARG A 124 24.10 9.65 -25.48
N GLU A 125 23.15 10.16 -24.72
CA GLU A 125 22.93 9.76 -23.33
C GLU A 125 22.13 8.46 -23.29
N ILE A 126 21.13 8.31 -24.16
CA ILE A 126 20.43 7.03 -24.37
C ILE A 126 21.38 5.91 -24.77
N ASP A 127 22.33 6.16 -25.68
CA ASP A 127 23.35 5.17 -26.10
C ASP A 127 24.14 4.62 -24.90
N ARG A 128 24.46 5.47 -23.92
CA ARG A 128 25.19 5.08 -22.71
C ARG A 128 24.32 4.29 -21.74
N LEU A 129 23.03 4.60 -21.67
CA LEU A 129 22.07 3.97 -20.77
C LEU A 129 21.51 2.66 -21.33
N LEU A 130 21.48 2.50 -22.66
CA LEU A 130 20.82 1.40 -23.36
C LEU A 130 21.26 0.01 -22.87
N PRO A 131 22.56 -0.31 -22.70
CA PRO A 131 22.96 -1.62 -22.19
C PRO A 131 22.41 -1.93 -20.80
N GLU A 132 22.35 -0.92 -19.93
CA GLU A 132 21.80 -1.07 -18.57
C GLU A 132 20.29 -1.26 -18.60
N ILE A 133 19.58 -0.50 -19.43
CA ILE A 133 18.12 -0.62 -19.61
C ILE A 133 17.76 -2.03 -20.06
N ILE A 134 18.47 -2.55 -21.06
CA ILE A 134 18.23 -3.90 -21.60
C ILE A 134 18.48 -4.97 -20.53
N ARG A 135 19.62 -4.88 -19.84
CA ARG A 135 20.01 -5.81 -18.78
C ARG A 135 19.08 -5.75 -17.56
N PHE A 136 18.58 -4.56 -17.23
CA PHE A 136 17.62 -4.40 -16.14
C PHE A 136 16.27 -5.02 -16.51
N ALA A 137 15.80 -4.82 -17.74
CA ALA A 137 14.55 -5.39 -18.23
C ALA A 137 14.59 -6.92 -18.43
N GLU A 138 15.79 -7.50 -18.58
CA GLU A 138 16.00 -8.92 -18.92
C GLU A 138 15.34 -9.27 -20.27
N LEU A 139 15.53 -8.42 -21.27
CA LEU A 139 14.90 -8.49 -22.60
C LEU A 139 15.89 -8.57 -23.77
N GLU A 140 17.15 -8.94 -23.52
CA GLU A 140 18.25 -8.93 -24.50
C GLU A 140 17.87 -9.55 -25.86
N ARG A 141 17.11 -10.66 -25.84
CA ARG A 141 16.70 -11.41 -27.03
C ARG A 141 15.49 -10.82 -27.77
N PHE A 142 14.80 -9.86 -27.19
CA PHE A 142 13.52 -9.33 -27.67
C PHE A 142 13.60 -7.86 -28.09
N MET A 143 14.70 -7.16 -27.78
CA MET A 143 14.80 -5.71 -27.99
C MET A 143 14.68 -5.27 -29.45
N ASP A 144 15.04 -6.12 -30.41
CA ASP A 144 14.90 -5.84 -31.86
C ASP A 144 13.48 -6.13 -32.38
N LEU A 145 12.61 -6.78 -31.60
CA LEU A 145 11.25 -7.09 -32.01
C LEU A 145 10.31 -5.91 -31.76
N PRO A 146 9.30 -5.71 -32.63
CA PRO A 146 8.24 -4.74 -32.38
C PRO A 146 7.54 -4.97 -31.04
N VAL A 147 7.27 -3.90 -30.28
CA VAL A 147 6.69 -3.99 -28.93
C VAL A 147 5.29 -4.61 -28.92
N LYS A 148 4.55 -4.60 -30.03
CA LYS A 148 3.28 -5.37 -30.14
C LYS A 148 3.43 -6.88 -29.93
N HIS A 149 4.64 -7.42 -30.04
CA HIS A 149 4.94 -8.83 -29.76
C HIS A 149 5.38 -9.07 -28.30
N PHE A 150 5.51 -8.02 -27.50
CA PHE A 150 5.88 -8.13 -26.10
C PHE A 150 4.65 -8.57 -25.31
N SER A 151 4.84 -9.45 -24.32
CA SER A 151 3.81 -9.67 -23.31
C SER A 151 3.64 -8.41 -22.46
N SER A 152 2.50 -8.27 -21.77
CA SER A 152 2.28 -7.17 -20.83
C SER A 152 3.40 -7.05 -19.78
N GLY A 153 3.94 -8.17 -19.31
CA GLY A 153 5.08 -8.19 -18.38
C GLY A 153 6.41 -7.76 -19.02
N MET A 154 6.65 -8.05 -20.29
CA MET A 154 7.83 -7.53 -21.01
C MET A 154 7.73 -6.01 -21.17
N THR A 155 6.57 -5.51 -21.59
CA THR A 155 6.32 -4.07 -21.72
C THR A 155 6.46 -3.35 -20.37
N ALA A 156 5.94 -3.95 -19.29
CA ALA A 156 6.09 -3.43 -17.93
C ALA A 156 7.57 -3.33 -17.52
N ARG A 157 8.35 -4.40 -17.76
CA ARG A 157 9.77 -4.46 -17.44
C ARG A 157 10.58 -3.42 -18.21
N LEU A 158 10.33 -3.26 -19.51
CA LEU A 158 10.99 -2.25 -20.33
C LEU A 158 10.65 -0.84 -19.86
N GLY A 159 9.36 -0.57 -19.61
CA GLY A 159 8.91 0.74 -19.11
C GLY A 159 9.59 1.10 -17.79
N PHE A 160 9.58 0.18 -16.82
CA PHE A 160 10.24 0.41 -15.54
C PHE A 160 11.76 0.58 -15.68
N ALA A 161 12.43 -0.29 -16.44
CA ALA A 161 13.87 -0.21 -16.68
C ALA A 161 14.28 1.15 -17.26
N LEU A 162 13.50 1.64 -18.23
CA LEU A 162 13.68 2.96 -18.81
C LEU A 162 13.54 4.05 -17.74
N ALA A 163 12.39 4.17 -17.08
CA ALA A 163 12.17 5.25 -16.11
C ALA A 163 13.18 5.24 -14.95
N ALA A 164 13.58 4.05 -14.50
CA ALA A 164 14.58 3.88 -13.45
C ALA A 164 15.99 4.31 -13.88
N GLN A 165 16.35 4.14 -15.15
CA GLN A 165 17.67 4.49 -15.67
C GLN A 165 17.77 5.94 -16.13
N LEU A 166 16.68 6.53 -16.61
CA LEU A 166 16.65 7.94 -17.02
C LEU A 166 16.79 8.92 -15.85
N ALA A 167 16.62 8.44 -14.60
CA ALA A 167 16.84 9.19 -13.36
C ALA A 167 16.20 10.60 -13.39
N PRO A 168 14.86 10.69 -13.51
CA PRO A 168 14.15 11.96 -13.51
C PRO A 168 14.27 12.67 -12.14
N ASP A 169 14.00 13.97 -12.11
CA ASP A 169 13.99 14.75 -10.87
C ASP A 169 12.72 14.45 -10.05
N ILE A 170 11.63 14.15 -10.76
CA ILE A 170 10.33 13.76 -10.23
C ILE A 170 9.89 12.45 -10.91
N LEU A 171 9.63 11.41 -10.13
CA LEU A 171 9.11 10.13 -10.63
C LEU A 171 7.67 9.90 -10.18
N LEU A 172 6.76 9.72 -11.13
CA LEU A 172 5.37 9.34 -10.89
C LEU A 172 5.20 7.85 -11.17
N MET A 173 4.69 7.07 -10.21
CA MET A 173 4.47 5.64 -10.39
C MET A 173 3.04 5.25 -10.04
N ASP A 174 2.37 4.59 -10.99
CA ASP A 174 1.08 3.93 -10.74
C ASP A 174 1.28 2.45 -10.39
N GLU A 175 0.33 1.85 -9.66
CA GLU A 175 0.43 0.50 -9.07
C GLU A 175 0.78 -0.61 -10.08
N THR A 176 0.52 -0.35 -11.36
CA THR A 176 0.84 -1.24 -12.46
C THR A 176 2.33 -1.58 -12.56
N PHE A 177 3.26 -0.83 -11.93
CA PHE A 177 4.68 -1.21 -11.93
C PHE A 177 4.94 -2.58 -11.27
N ALA A 178 4.02 -3.04 -10.41
CA ALA A 178 4.12 -4.36 -9.77
C ALA A 178 3.71 -5.53 -10.70
N THR A 179 3.42 -5.31 -11.98
CA THR A 179 3.19 -6.43 -12.91
C THR A 179 4.52 -7.03 -13.38
N GLY A 180 4.85 -8.21 -12.87
CA GLY A 180 6.08 -8.93 -13.16
C GLY A 180 6.21 -10.13 -12.23
N ASP A 181 7.24 -10.95 -12.42
CA ASP A 181 7.58 -11.97 -11.44
C ASP A 181 8.16 -11.35 -10.15
N ALA A 182 8.17 -12.14 -9.07
CA ALA A 182 8.63 -11.69 -7.76
C ALA A 182 10.09 -11.22 -7.75
N ARG A 183 10.94 -11.76 -8.64
CA ARG A 183 12.34 -11.37 -8.75
C ARG A 183 12.47 -9.97 -9.35
N PHE A 184 11.72 -9.67 -10.42
CA PHE A 184 11.71 -8.32 -11.00
C PHE A 184 11.13 -7.30 -10.03
N GLN A 185 10.05 -7.64 -9.32
CA GLN A 185 9.48 -6.76 -8.28
C GLN A 185 10.50 -6.40 -7.19
N ALA A 186 11.27 -7.37 -6.69
CA ALA A 186 12.31 -7.13 -5.69
C ALA A 186 13.41 -6.19 -6.22
N ARG A 187 13.86 -6.38 -7.47
CA ARG A 187 14.82 -5.48 -8.13
C ARG A 187 14.25 -4.07 -8.30
N ALA A 188 12.99 -3.95 -8.70
CA ALA A 188 12.30 -2.68 -8.87
C ALA A 188 12.22 -1.91 -7.54
N LEU A 189 11.78 -2.57 -6.47
CA LEU A 189 11.73 -1.97 -5.12
C LEU A 189 13.11 -1.52 -4.65
N GLY A 190 14.15 -2.35 -4.85
CA GLY A 190 15.53 -1.97 -4.52
C GLY A 190 15.97 -0.69 -5.24
N ARG A 191 15.64 -0.57 -6.53
CA ARG A 191 15.95 0.62 -7.32
C ARG A 191 15.16 1.86 -6.88
N ILE A 192 13.89 1.71 -6.52
CA ILE A 192 13.08 2.81 -5.95
C ILE A 192 13.69 3.29 -4.63
N SER A 193 14.12 2.37 -3.78
CA SER A 193 14.79 2.69 -2.51
C SER A 193 16.11 3.44 -2.73
N GLU A 194 16.90 3.03 -3.73
CA GLU A 194 18.13 3.72 -4.12
C GLU A 194 17.83 5.16 -4.60
N MET A 195 16.82 5.33 -5.46
CA MET A 195 16.40 6.66 -5.93
C MET A 195 15.93 7.56 -4.77
N LYS A 196 15.20 6.99 -3.79
CA LYS A 196 14.86 7.69 -2.54
C LYS A 196 16.12 8.13 -1.80
N GLY A 197 17.10 7.24 -1.64
CA GLY A 197 18.39 7.53 -1.00
C GLY A 197 19.20 8.61 -1.71
N GLN A 198 19.05 8.74 -3.04
CA GLN A 198 19.65 9.80 -3.85
C GLN A 198 18.91 11.15 -3.79
N GLY A 199 17.84 11.26 -2.99
CA GLY A 199 17.07 12.49 -2.84
C GLY A 199 16.20 12.81 -4.07
N ARG A 200 15.76 11.80 -4.81
CA ARG A 200 14.77 11.98 -5.90
C ARG A 200 13.38 12.19 -5.33
N THR A 201 12.59 13.06 -5.97
CA THR A 201 11.21 13.31 -5.56
C THR A 201 10.30 12.28 -6.21
N MET A 202 9.34 11.72 -5.49
CA MET A 202 8.48 10.65 -6.03
C MET A 202 7.02 10.81 -5.60
N ILE A 203 6.08 10.44 -6.49
CA ILE A 203 4.68 10.16 -6.14
C ILE A 203 4.39 8.69 -6.45
N LEU A 204 3.95 7.94 -5.44
CA LEU A 204 3.67 6.51 -5.55
C LEU A 204 2.19 6.23 -5.31
N VAL A 205 1.51 5.62 -6.28
CA VAL A 205 0.17 5.03 -6.08
C VAL A 205 0.31 3.55 -5.85
N SER A 206 -0.31 3.05 -4.78
CA SER A 206 -0.40 1.62 -4.52
C SER A 206 -1.58 1.29 -3.61
N HIS A 207 -2.16 0.10 -3.77
CA HIS A 207 -3.02 -0.49 -2.75
C HIS A 207 -2.25 -1.33 -1.73
N ASN A 208 -0.94 -1.54 -1.92
CA ASN A 208 -0.06 -2.16 -0.94
C ASN A 208 0.38 -1.11 0.10
N LEU A 209 -0.29 -1.11 1.25
CA LEU A 209 -0.01 -0.15 2.33
C LEU A 209 1.36 -0.37 2.98
N ASP A 210 1.85 -1.62 3.04
CA ASP A 210 3.16 -1.93 3.64
C ASP A 210 4.29 -1.33 2.79
N MET A 211 4.16 -1.40 1.46
CA MET A 211 5.09 -0.77 0.54
C MET A 211 5.08 0.76 0.67
N LEU A 212 3.91 1.38 0.82
CA LEU A 212 3.81 2.82 1.07
C LEU A 212 4.40 3.19 2.42
N LEU A 213 4.22 2.38 3.46
CA LEU A 213 4.81 2.61 4.77
C LEU A 213 6.34 2.59 4.73
N GLN A 214 6.93 1.73 3.90
CA GLN A 214 8.38 1.64 3.72
C GLN A 214 8.95 2.79 2.88
N LEU A 215 8.26 3.17 1.79
CA LEU A 215 8.82 4.07 0.78
C LEU A 215 8.37 5.53 0.93
N ALA A 216 7.14 5.78 1.37
CA ALA A 216 6.60 7.13 1.46
C ALA A 216 7.01 7.84 2.75
N ASP A 217 7.32 9.13 2.64
CA ASP A 217 7.56 9.98 3.80
C ASP A 217 6.23 10.57 4.30
N GLU A 218 5.39 10.98 3.35
CA GLU A 218 4.03 11.45 3.58
C GLU A 218 3.04 10.69 2.71
N VAL A 219 1.78 10.63 3.12
CA VAL A 219 0.70 10.04 2.33
C VAL A 219 -0.43 11.05 2.17
N LEU A 220 -0.91 11.20 0.94
CA LEU A 220 -2.12 11.92 0.60
C LEU A 220 -3.26 10.92 0.39
N TRP A 221 -4.33 11.10 1.14
CA TRP A 221 -5.56 10.36 0.99
C TRP A 221 -6.56 11.13 0.13
N LEU A 222 -6.86 10.60 -1.06
CA LEU A 222 -7.95 11.07 -1.92
C LEU A 222 -9.24 10.31 -1.65
N GLU A 223 -10.34 11.06 -1.56
CA GLU A 223 -11.69 10.52 -1.43
C GLU A 223 -12.67 11.37 -2.25
N GLN A 224 -13.43 10.71 -3.14
CA GLN A 224 -14.42 11.37 -4.01
C GLN A 224 -13.87 12.60 -4.75
N GLY A 225 -12.61 12.53 -5.20
CA GLY A 225 -11.92 13.59 -5.93
C GLY A 225 -11.36 14.72 -5.06
N ALA A 226 -11.53 14.71 -3.74
CA ALA A 226 -10.99 15.72 -2.83
C ALA A 226 -9.88 15.15 -1.93
N VAL A 227 -9.00 16.03 -1.44
CA VAL A 227 -8.02 15.67 -0.41
C VAL A 227 -8.76 15.49 0.91
N ARG A 228 -8.76 14.27 1.43
CA ARG A 228 -9.36 13.94 2.74
C ARG A 228 -8.39 14.23 3.88
N ALA A 229 -7.13 13.84 3.70
CA ALA A 229 -6.04 14.06 4.64
C ALA A 229 -4.69 14.00 3.90
N ILE A 230 -3.67 14.65 4.45
CA ILE A 230 -2.27 14.57 4.04
C ILE A 230 -1.40 14.72 5.29
N GLY A 231 -0.34 13.92 5.40
CA GLY A 231 0.56 13.96 6.55
C GLY A 231 1.53 12.79 6.57
N PRO A 232 2.21 12.54 7.71
CA PRO A 232 3.16 11.44 7.85
C PRO A 232 2.56 10.09 7.43
N ALA A 233 3.32 9.31 6.65
CA ALA A 233 2.80 8.09 6.03
C ALA A 233 2.15 7.13 7.05
N ARG A 234 2.81 6.90 8.19
CA ARG A 234 2.30 6.00 9.24
C ARG A 234 0.93 6.42 9.76
N GLU A 235 0.74 7.70 10.06
CA GLU A 235 -0.49 8.23 10.65
C GLU A 235 -1.67 8.11 9.67
N ILE A 236 -1.47 8.58 8.43
CA ILE A 236 -2.53 8.56 7.41
C ILE A 236 -2.88 7.14 6.98
N LEU A 237 -1.90 6.24 6.87
CA LEU A 237 -2.15 4.83 6.51
C LEU A 237 -2.93 4.08 7.59
N VAL A 238 -2.71 4.41 8.87
CA VAL A 238 -3.51 3.87 9.98
C VAL A 238 -4.96 4.35 9.87
N GLU A 239 -5.20 5.66 9.76
CA GLU A 239 -6.56 6.23 9.62
C GLU A 239 -7.27 5.66 8.36
N TYR A 240 -6.55 5.57 7.24
CA TYR A 240 -7.08 5.03 5.99
C TYR A 240 -7.52 3.56 6.14
N ARG A 241 -6.69 2.74 6.80
CA ARG A 241 -6.98 1.33 7.02
C ARG A 241 -8.17 1.13 7.96
N GLU A 242 -8.23 1.89 9.05
CA GLU A 242 -9.37 1.87 9.99
C GLU A 242 -10.69 2.20 9.29
N ARG A 243 -10.72 3.24 8.44
CA ARG A 243 -11.92 3.58 7.65
C ARG A 243 -12.23 2.60 6.52
N GLY A 244 -11.21 1.99 5.91
CA GLY A 244 -11.38 0.95 4.91
C GLY A 244 -12.08 -0.27 5.51
N HIS A 245 -11.69 -0.65 6.71
CA HIS A 245 -12.36 -1.70 7.48
C HIS A 245 -13.76 -1.27 7.91
N ALA A 246 -13.96 -0.04 8.39
CA ALA A 246 -15.30 0.47 8.69
C ALA A 246 -16.24 0.51 7.47
N ARG A 247 -15.71 0.49 6.24
CA ARG A 247 -16.51 0.40 5.00
C ARG A 247 -16.74 -1.02 4.50
N LEU A 248 -15.74 -1.91 4.61
CA LEU A 248 -15.88 -3.33 4.26
C LEU A 248 -16.76 -4.08 5.28
N PHE A 249 -16.63 -3.71 6.55
CA PHE A 249 -17.51 -4.10 7.66
C PHE A 249 -18.55 -3.04 7.97
N GLY A 250 -18.84 -2.17 6.99
CA GLY A 250 -19.77 -1.05 7.08
C GLY A 250 -21.23 -1.47 7.14
N SER A 251 -21.56 -2.23 8.16
CA SER A 251 -22.77 -2.04 8.94
C SER A 251 -22.49 -2.69 10.29
N ASP A 252 -22.86 -2.05 11.39
CA ASP A 252 -23.03 -2.74 12.67
C ASP A 252 -23.78 -4.06 12.40
N GLN A 253 -24.76 -4.07 11.48
CA GLN A 253 -25.44 -5.28 10.98
C GLN A 253 -24.55 -6.43 10.46
N MET A 254 -23.40 -6.20 9.84
CA MET A 254 -22.49 -7.27 9.40
C MET A 254 -21.70 -7.83 10.59
N LEU A 255 -21.21 -6.95 11.47
CA LEU A 255 -20.60 -7.38 12.73
C LEU A 255 -21.65 -8.10 13.60
N ALA A 256 -22.90 -7.62 13.64
CA ALA A 256 -24.07 -8.25 14.27
C ALA A 256 -24.30 -9.66 13.73
N ARG A 257 -24.31 -9.78 12.39
CA ARG A 257 -24.48 -11.07 11.70
C ARG A 257 -23.38 -12.05 12.04
N LEU A 258 -22.18 -11.57 12.33
CA LEU A 258 -21.05 -12.38 12.74
C LEU A 258 -20.92 -12.49 14.28
N GLY A 259 -21.79 -11.84 15.04
CA GLY A 259 -21.71 -11.74 16.51
C GLY A 259 -20.50 -10.96 17.02
N LEU A 260 -19.83 -10.16 16.19
CA LEU A 260 -18.58 -9.46 16.51
C LEU A 260 -18.79 -8.01 16.96
N GLU A 261 -20.03 -7.63 17.30
CA GLU A 261 -20.34 -6.25 17.71
C GLU A 261 -19.62 -5.89 19.01
N GLY A 262 -18.92 -4.75 18.98
CA GLY A 262 -18.22 -4.22 20.14
C GLY A 262 -17.09 -5.11 20.68
N VAL A 263 -16.61 -6.09 19.90
CA VAL A 263 -15.40 -6.83 20.26
C VAL A 263 -14.18 -5.92 20.12
N ARG A 264 -13.38 -5.80 21.18
CA ARG A 264 -12.15 -5.01 21.18
C ARG A 264 -11.10 -5.52 22.15
N ILE A 265 -9.83 -5.26 21.83
CA ILE A 265 -8.69 -5.40 22.72
C ILE A 265 -8.75 -4.25 23.72
N GLU A 266 -9.10 -4.56 24.96
CA GLU A 266 -9.22 -3.58 26.03
C GLU A 266 -7.86 -3.30 26.70
N ARG A 267 -7.08 -4.35 26.92
CA ARG A 267 -5.79 -4.25 27.60
C ARG A 267 -4.85 -5.36 27.18
N VAL A 268 -3.57 -5.04 27.09
CA VAL A 268 -2.48 -6.00 26.90
C VAL A 268 -1.42 -5.77 27.97
N ALA A 269 -0.94 -6.83 28.61
CA ALA A 269 0.07 -6.76 29.67
C ALA A 269 1.00 -7.97 29.62
N TRP A 270 2.24 -7.80 30.06
CA TRP A 270 3.16 -8.91 30.23
C TRP A 270 2.81 -9.71 31.48
N ALA A 271 2.51 -11.00 31.31
CA ALA A 271 2.36 -11.96 32.40
C ALA A 271 3.73 -12.50 32.85
N GLU A 272 4.65 -12.72 31.90
CA GLU A 272 5.99 -13.22 32.17
C GLU A 272 6.97 -12.64 31.11
N PRO A 273 8.05 -11.95 31.52
CA PRO A 273 8.25 -11.42 32.87
C PRO A 273 7.13 -10.42 33.20
N ALA A 274 6.64 -10.45 34.43
CA ALA A 274 5.60 -9.51 34.85
C ALA A 274 6.15 -8.08 34.70
N ALA A 275 5.51 -7.29 33.86
CA ALA A 275 5.87 -5.90 33.61
C ALA A 275 4.61 -5.07 33.42
N ASP A 276 4.68 -3.80 33.81
CA ASP A 276 3.56 -2.87 33.69
C ASP A 276 3.12 -2.70 32.24
N VAL A 277 1.85 -2.33 32.05
CA VAL A 277 1.28 -2.05 30.73
C VAL A 277 2.09 -0.95 30.05
N GLY A 278 2.68 -1.26 28.89
CA GLY A 278 3.54 -0.34 28.13
C GLY A 278 5.02 -0.36 28.53
N ALA A 279 5.43 -1.13 29.54
CA ALA A 279 6.84 -1.32 29.86
C ALA A 279 7.51 -2.28 28.85
N THR A 280 8.78 -2.02 28.57
CA THR A 280 9.61 -2.92 27.76
C THR A 280 10.01 -4.14 28.59
N ALA A 281 9.56 -5.33 28.20
CA ALA A 281 9.98 -6.58 28.83
C ALA A 281 11.42 -6.92 28.39
N ARG A 282 12.31 -7.18 29.34
CA ARG A 282 13.68 -7.65 29.05
C ARG A 282 13.76 -9.16 29.22
N VAL A 283 14.22 -9.83 28.17
CA VAL A 283 14.14 -11.29 28.08
C VAL A 283 15.33 -11.86 27.29
N ALA A 284 15.65 -13.13 27.55
CA ALA A 284 16.66 -13.87 26.80
C ALA A 284 16.00 -14.81 25.78
N PRO A 285 16.60 -15.04 24.60
CA PRO A 285 16.10 -16.02 23.63
C PRO A 285 15.93 -17.42 24.25
N GLY A 286 14.89 -18.13 23.82
CA GLY A 286 14.55 -19.47 24.32
C GLY A 286 13.84 -19.48 25.68
N GLY A 287 13.64 -18.32 26.32
CA GLY A 287 12.90 -18.21 27.58
C GLY A 287 11.39 -18.43 27.42
N VAL A 288 10.67 -18.35 28.55
CA VAL A 288 9.21 -18.26 28.56
C VAL A 288 8.82 -16.79 28.57
N LEU A 289 7.87 -16.44 27.71
CA LEU A 289 7.30 -15.11 27.65
C LEU A 289 5.79 -15.28 27.65
N ALA A 290 5.06 -14.55 28.48
CA ALA A 290 3.62 -14.69 28.59
C ALA A 290 2.94 -13.33 28.53
N LEU A 291 1.81 -13.27 27.84
CA LEU A 291 1.07 -12.06 27.55
C LEU A 291 -0.39 -12.25 27.95
N ARG A 292 -0.91 -11.36 28.80
CA ARG A 292 -2.34 -11.30 29.11
C ARG A 292 -3.01 -10.31 28.16
N ILE A 293 -4.04 -10.76 27.47
CA ILE A 293 -4.89 -9.94 26.63
C ILE A 293 -6.30 -9.99 27.18
N ALA A 294 -6.84 -8.83 27.52
CA ALA A 294 -8.24 -8.64 27.85
C ALA A 294 -8.99 -8.22 26.58
N LEU A 295 -9.98 -9.01 26.21
CA LEU A 295 -10.92 -8.74 25.13
C LEU A 295 -12.26 -8.36 25.74
N ARG A 296 -12.81 -7.22 25.33
CA ARG A 296 -14.19 -6.85 25.67
C ARG A 296 -15.11 -7.26 24.54
N HIS A 297 -16.29 -7.76 24.86
CA HIS A 297 -17.35 -8.06 23.91
C HIS A 297 -18.66 -7.44 24.38
N GLU A 298 -19.16 -6.46 23.63
CA GLU A 298 -20.38 -5.71 23.97
C GLU A 298 -21.62 -6.21 23.20
N GLY A 299 -21.48 -7.26 22.39
CA GLY A 299 -22.58 -7.85 21.64
C GLY A 299 -23.49 -8.73 22.50
N ASP A 300 -24.67 -9.00 21.97
CA ASP A 300 -25.74 -9.78 22.63
C ASP A 300 -25.62 -11.30 22.41
N HIS A 301 -24.70 -11.75 21.55
CA HIS A 301 -24.54 -13.16 21.14
C HIS A 301 -23.08 -13.61 21.16
N PRO A 302 -22.76 -14.86 21.58
CA PRO A 302 -21.38 -15.34 21.66
C PRO A 302 -20.62 -15.16 20.34
N ALA A 303 -19.36 -14.75 20.46
CA ALA A 303 -18.50 -14.41 19.34
C ALA A 303 -17.31 -15.35 19.29
N ARG A 304 -16.94 -15.83 18.09
CA ARG A 304 -15.69 -16.55 17.89
C ARG A 304 -14.74 -15.69 17.07
N VAL A 305 -13.62 -15.32 17.68
CA VAL A 305 -12.63 -14.45 17.07
C VAL A 305 -11.30 -15.13 16.94
N ARG A 306 -10.53 -14.68 15.96
CA ARG A 306 -9.13 -15.00 15.81
C ARG A 306 -8.31 -13.81 16.30
N LEU A 307 -7.54 -14.01 17.34
CA LEU A 307 -6.49 -13.11 17.74
C LEU A 307 -5.23 -13.43 16.95
N GLU A 308 -4.65 -12.42 16.31
CA GLU A 308 -3.37 -12.51 15.64
C GLU A 308 -2.34 -11.58 16.25
N LEU A 309 -1.12 -12.10 16.40
CA LEU A 309 0.02 -11.37 16.93
C LEU A 309 1.13 -11.33 15.89
N ALA A 310 1.75 -10.16 15.75
CA ALA A 310 2.88 -9.95 14.85
C ALA A 310 4.02 -9.25 15.59
N TRP A 311 5.23 -9.78 15.43
CA TRP A 311 6.44 -9.17 15.99
C TRP A 311 7.12 -8.32 14.93
N GLN A 312 7.40 -7.07 15.25
CA GLN A 312 8.05 -6.12 14.36
C GLN A 312 9.38 -5.65 14.96
N ARG A 313 10.49 -5.85 14.24
CA ARG A 313 11.78 -5.31 14.66
C ARG A 313 11.79 -3.80 14.51
N GLN A 314 12.14 -3.05 15.56
CA GLN A 314 12.06 -1.59 15.53
C GLN A 314 13.01 -0.94 14.50
N ARG A 315 14.18 -1.56 14.24
CA ARG A 315 15.23 -0.95 13.40
C ARG A 315 14.88 -0.87 11.91
N ASP A 316 14.17 -1.87 11.38
CA ASP A 316 13.91 -2.03 9.94
C ASP A 316 12.48 -2.48 9.62
N GLY A 317 11.65 -2.64 10.64
CA GLY A 317 10.24 -2.99 10.48
C GLY A 317 9.99 -4.43 10.03
N LEU A 318 11.00 -5.31 10.03
CA LEU A 318 10.84 -6.72 9.67
C LEU A 318 9.79 -7.38 10.57
N VAL A 319 8.80 -8.03 9.95
CA VAL A 319 7.76 -8.78 10.66
C VAL A 319 8.19 -10.24 10.78
N LEU A 320 8.44 -10.72 12.00
CA LEU A 320 8.76 -12.12 12.29
C LEU A 320 7.55 -12.84 12.90
N GLY A 321 6.94 -13.70 12.11
CA GLY A 321 5.87 -14.60 12.55
C GLY A 321 4.49 -13.95 12.67
N GLN A 322 3.47 -14.73 12.33
CA GLN A 322 2.08 -14.45 12.67
C GLN A 322 1.60 -15.59 13.56
N THR A 323 1.36 -15.28 14.84
CA THR A 323 0.76 -16.25 15.77
C THR A 323 -0.73 -16.04 15.76
N ARG A 324 -1.50 -17.15 15.74
CA ARG A 324 -2.97 -17.12 15.69
C ARG A 324 -3.54 -17.95 16.83
N CYS A 325 -4.52 -17.40 17.54
CA CYS A 325 -5.30 -18.09 18.56
C CYS A 325 -6.78 -17.81 18.31
N GLU A 326 -7.62 -18.83 18.33
CA GLU A 326 -9.07 -18.64 18.29
C GLU A 326 -9.62 -18.57 19.71
N VAL A 327 -10.47 -17.59 19.97
CA VAL A 327 -11.03 -17.28 21.28
C VAL A 327 -12.54 -17.18 21.14
N GLU A 328 -13.25 -17.90 22.00
CA GLU A 328 -14.68 -17.74 22.21
C GLU A 328 -14.91 -16.67 23.29
N LEU A 329 -15.80 -15.74 22.98
CA LEU A 329 -16.16 -14.59 23.81
C LEU A 329 -17.64 -14.66 24.16
N GLU A 330 -17.93 -14.58 25.46
CA GLU A 330 -19.30 -14.52 25.96
C GLU A 330 -19.87 -13.10 25.85
N PRO A 331 -21.19 -12.94 25.61
CA PRO A 331 -21.88 -11.65 25.59
C PRO A 331 -21.66 -10.80 26.83
N GLY A 332 -21.53 -9.48 26.66
CA GLY A 332 -21.53 -8.49 27.75
C GLY A 332 -20.36 -8.57 28.74
N GLY A 333 -19.32 -9.35 28.44
CA GLY A 333 -18.21 -9.64 29.33
C GLY A 333 -16.85 -9.14 28.85
N ALA A 334 -15.90 -9.08 29.79
CA ALA A 334 -14.48 -9.04 29.49
C ALA A 334 -13.91 -10.46 29.63
N THR A 335 -13.23 -10.93 28.60
CA THR A 335 -12.59 -12.23 28.56
C THR A 335 -11.08 -12.02 28.56
N GLU A 336 -10.39 -12.52 29.58
CA GLU A 336 -8.93 -12.49 29.62
C GLU A 336 -8.37 -13.82 29.10
N ARG A 337 -7.31 -13.74 28.30
CA ARG A 337 -6.55 -14.89 27.81
C ARG A 337 -5.07 -14.65 28.05
N THR A 338 -4.40 -15.66 28.58
CA THR A 338 -2.94 -15.67 28.70
C THR A 338 -2.35 -16.47 27.55
N LEU A 339 -1.51 -15.84 26.75
CA LEU A 339 -0.77 -16.46 25.66
C LEU A 339 0.67 -16.68 26.12
N VAL A 340 1.11 -17.94 26.11
CA VAL A 340 2.45 -18.33 26.58
C VAL A 340 3.31 -18.71 25.38
N PHE A 341 4.37 -17.95 25.16
CA PHE A 341 5.42 -18.20 24.18
C PHE A 341 6.55 -18.98 24.85
N ARG A 342 6.78 -20.21 24.38
CA ARG A 342 7.91 -21.06 24.81
C ARG A 342 8.89 -21.17 23.66
N ASP A 343 10.18 -21.30 24.00
CA ASP A 343 11.27 -21.56 23.04
C ASP A 343 11.29 -20.55 21.88
N TRP A 344 10.95 -19.29 22.17
CA TRP A 344 10.90 -18.24 21.14
C TRP A 344 12.33 -17.79 20.81
N LEU A 345 12.59 -17.60 19.52
CA LEU A 345 13.93 -17.30 18.98
C LEU A 345 13.85 -16.02 18.16
N LEU A 346 13.77 -14.86 18.82
CA LEU A 346 14.04 -13.58 18.15
C LEU A 346 15.51 -13.21 18.33
N GLU A 347 16.04 -12.48 17.35
CA GLU A 347 17.38 -11.92 17.43
C GLU A 347 17.46 -10.84 18.52
N GLU A 348 18.68 -10.59 18.99
CA GLU A 348 18.99 -9.49 19.90
C GLU A 348 18.50 -8.14 19.36
N GLY A 349 17.93 -7.33 20.24
CA GLY A 349 17.46 -5.97 19.95
C GLY A 349 16.04 -5.68 20.41
N HIS A 350 15.48 -4.59 19.88
CA HIS A 350 14.16 -4.09 20.26
C HIS A 350 13.07 -4.51 19.28
N TRP A 351 11.98 -5.03 19.85
CA TRP A 351 10.84 -5.59 19.14
C TRP A 351 9.54 -4.98 19.64
N ASN A 352 8.63 -4.72 18.71
CA ASN A 352 7.25 -4.31 18.99
C ASN A 352 6.33 -5.48 18.72
N LEU A 353 5.38 -5.69 19.61
CA LEU A 353 4.27 -6.60 19.44
C LEU A 353 3.06 -5.83 18.94
N ALA A 354 2.48 -6.26 17.81
CA ALA A 354 1.16 -5.84 17.38
C ALA A 354 0.16 -6.96 17.64
N ALA A 355 -1.03 -6.60 18.12
CA ALA A 355 -2.17 -7.48 18.32
C ALA A 355 -3.34 -7.07 17.45
N ALA A 356 -4.08 -8.03 16.91
CA ALA A 356 -5.20 -7.79 16.03
C ALA A 356 -6.31 -8.83 16.24
N VAL A 357 -7.56 -8.44 16.04
CA VAL A 357 -8.72 -9.33 16.08
C VAL A 357 -9.34 -9.43 14.69
N ALA A 358 -9.62 -10.65 14.26
CA ALA A 358 -10.30 -10.98 13.00
C ALA A 358 -11.42 -12.01 13.24
N PRO A 359 -12.37 -12.18 12.31
CA PRO A 359 -13.31 -13.29 12.35
C PRO A 359 -12.58 -14.65 12.34
N ALA A 360 -13.04 -15.60 13.15
CA ALA A 360 -12.53 -16.97 13.11
C ALA A 360 -12.91 -17.67 11.79
N GLY A 361 -12.17 -18.71 11.40
CA GLY A 361 -12.48 -19.50 10.20
C GLY A 361 -12.24 -18.87 8.83
N GLU A 362 -11.93 -17.57 8.72
CA GLU A 362 -11.66 -16.94 7.41
C GLU A 362 -10.23 -17.22 6.90
N PRO A 363 -10.05 -17.62 5.62
CA PRO A 363 -8.73 -17.91 5.04
C PRO A 363 -7.90 -16.65 4.79
N ARG A 364 -8.53 -15.48 4.66
CA ARG A 364 -7.88 -14.17 4.58
C ARG A 364 -8.43 -13.29 5.69
N PRO A 365 -7.82 -13.29 6.88
CA PRO A 365 -8.32 -12.55 8.03
C PRO A 365 -8.35 -11.06 7.70
N VAL A 366 -9.53 -10.46 7.80
CA VAL A 366 -9.64 -9.01 7.81
C VAL A 366 -9.78 -8.56 9.25
N PHE A 367 -8.77 -7.86 9.74
CA PHE A 367 -8.68 -7.46 11.12
C PHE A 367 -9.48 -6.19 11.38
N TYR A 368 -10.48 -6.22 12.25
CA TYR A 368 -11.34 -5.06 12.51
C TYR A 368 -10.92 -4.26 13.75
N ASP A 369 -10.23 -4.87 14.70
CA ASP A 369 -9.61 -4.18 15.83
C ASP A 369 -8.12 -4.50 15.93
N ARG A 370 -7.27 -3.51 16.21
CA ARG A 370 -5.81 -3.67 16.27
C ARG A 370 -5.15 -2.73 17.25
N LEU A 371 -4.16 -3.26 17.97
CA LEU A 371 -3.23 -2.52 18.81
C LEU A 371 -1.81 -2.69 18.24
N LEU A 372 -1.25 -1.64 17.63
CA LEU A 372 0.06 -1.71 16.95
C LEU A 372 1.26 -1.63 17.89
N ASP A 373 1.05 -1.17 19.12
CA ASP A 373 2.05 -1.12 20.18
C ASP A 373 1.48 -1.85 21.40
N ALA A 374 1.15 -3.12 21.19
CA ALA A 374 0.55 -3.97 22.22
C ALA A 374 1.56 -4.35 23.31
N GLY A 375 2.86 -4.20 23.03
CA GLY A 375 3.93 -4.41 23.99
C GLY A 375 5.29 -4.26 23.33
N GLN A 376 6.30 -3.95 24.13
CA GLN A 376 7.69 -3.83 23.67
C GLN A 376 8.55 -4.87 24.37
N VAL A 377 9.49 -5.46 23.64
CA VAL A 377 10.43 -6.45 24.16
C VAL A 377 11.84 -6.06 23.75
N GLU A 378 12.74 -6.09 24.72
CA GLU A 378 14.18 -6.00 24.52
C GLU A 378 14.78 -7.39 24.71
N VAL A 379 15.28 -7.95 23.62
CA VAL A 379 15.91 -9.27 23.60
C VAL A 379 17.39 -9.08 23.85
N GLN A 380 17.90 -9.66 24.94
CA GLN A 380 19.31 -9.60 25.33
C GLN A 380 19.89 -11.01 25.36
N THR A 381 20.99 -11.21 24.63
CA THR A 381 21.67 -12.51 24.59
C THR A 381 22.87 -12.50 25.53
N PRO A 382 22.97 -13.38 26.55
CA PRO A 382 24.14 -13.42 27.43
C PRO A 382 25.41 -13.95 26.73
N ALA A 383 25.30 -14.59 25.57
CA ALA A 383 26.39 -15.01 24.69
C ALA A 383 25.88 -15.11 23.23
N PRO A 384 26.72 -15.05 22.18
CA PRO A 384 26.25 -15.11 20.79
C PRO A 384 25.50 -16.42 20.53
N LEU A 385 24.19 -16.34 20.26
CA LEU A 385 23.42 -17.48 19.76
C LEU A 385 23.60 -17.56 18.24
N GLU A 386 24.13 -18.67 17.74
CA GLU A 386 24.03 -19.02 16.33
C GLU A 386 22.58 -19.42 16.02
N LEU A 387 21.77 -18.45 15.58
CA LEU A 387 20.41 -18.71 15.14
C LEU A 387 20.41 -19.15 13.66
N PRO A 388 19.71 -20.24 13.29
CA PRO A 388 19.44 -20.52 11.88
C PRO A 388 18.56 -19.40 11.28
N ALA A 389 18.82 -19.05 10.02
CA ALA A 389 18.25 -17.88 9.30
C ALA A 389 16.70 -17.79 9.23
N ALA A 390 15.98 -18.80 9.73
CA ALA A 390 14.55 -18.78 9.93
C ALA A 390 14.22 -19.58 11.21
N ALA A 391 13.67 -18.91 12.22
CA ALA A 391 13.13 -19.55 13.41
C ALA A 391 11.63 -19.84 13.22
N ARG A 392 11.22 -21.07 13.51
CA ARG A 392 9.81 -21.46 13.54
C ARG A 392 9.33 -21.43 14.98
N ILE A 393 8.56 -20.41 15.35
CA ILE A 393 7.89 -20.39 16.65
C ILE A 393 6.83 -21.50 16.64
N PRO A 394 6.85 -22.47 17.57
CA PRO A 394 5.90 -23.57 17.58
C PRO A 394 4.46 -23.04 17.73
N ALA A 395 3.56 -23.53 16.89
CA ALA A 395 2.16 -23.09 16.81
C ALA A 395 1.21 -23.81 17.78
N ARG A 396 1.74 -24.46 18.83
CA ARG A 396 0.93 -25.20 19.82
C ARG A 396 0.94 -24.44 21.13
N TRP A 397 -0.26 -24.09 21.59
CA TRP A 397 -0.51 -23.31 22.79
C TRP A 397 -1.45 -24.09 23.69
N GLU A 398 -1.27 -23.93 24.99
CA GLU A 398 -2.23 -24.36 25.98
C GLU A 398 -2.95 -23.12 26.48
N VAL A 399 -4.29 -23.13 26.40
CA VAL A 399 -5.11 -22.17 27.13
C VAL A 399 -5.08 -22.64 28.58
N ALA A 400 -4.37 -21.93 29.44
CA ALA A 400 -4.50 -22.16 30.88
C ALA A 400 -5.88 -21.66 31.32
N GLU A 401 -6.74 -22.58 31.75
CA GLU A 401 -7.93 -22.23 32.52
C GLU A 401 -7.46 -21.73 33.90
N ASN A 402 -7.96 -20.55 34.32
CA ASN A 402 -7.78 -20.07 35.69
C ASN A 402 -8.71 -20.82 36.63
#